data_AF-A0A0M3KK74-F1
#
_entry.id   AF-A0A0M3KK74-F1
#
_cell.length_a   1.000
_cell.length_b   1.000
_cell.length_c   1.000
_cell.angle_alpha   90.00
_cell.angle_beta   90.00
_cell.angle_gamma   90.00
#
_symmetry.space_group_name_H-M   'P 1'
#
loop_
_entity.id
_entity.type
_entity.pdbx_description
1 polymer ?
#
loop_
_entity_poly.entity_id
_entity_poly.type
_entity_poly.pdbx_seq_one_letter_code
_entity_poly.pdbx_strand_id
1 'polypeptide(L)'
;LAEPYGRSATAAEQLQLKIDERSGEITLAESPDRELLIWAPDQSAIPFTVTASDGRLTAQHSGQITIVDRNDNAPRFLATADHSNHHHNTVQLKIWAPTTPLGGQLARLDAEDADSGWNAQIRYETDSEFFWIDPETGVLSYQKRLPEGTDQLQFHVTATDGGQPPLSTQLRVLVDVEHEEQACVRWLAGSIPAWALSLCKMFCANFFEPDFRFMTFRPGLSTPFRKIRVLAL
;
A
#
# COMPACT_ATOMS: atom_id res chain seq x y z
N LEU A 1 -22.41 13.12 -30.28
CA LEU A 1 -21.91 14.50 -30.15
C LEU A 1 -21.69 14.71 -28.67
N ALA A 2 -20.43 14.71 -28.25
CA ALA A 2 -20.02 14.77 -26.86
C ALA A 2 -20.39 16.13 -26.26
N GLU A 3 -20.93 16.13 -25.04
CA GLU A 3 -21.11 17.34 -24.26
C GLU A 3 -19.75 17.95 -23.90
N PRO A 4 -19.56 19.26 -24.02
CA PRO A 4 -18.28 19.87 -23.73
C PRO A 4 -18.08 19.94 -22.21
N TYR A 5 -16.93 19.41 -21.80
CA TYR A 5 -16.28 19.55 -20.51
C TYR A 5 -16.59 20.88 -19.80
N GLY A 6 -16.93 20.75 -18.51
CA GLY A 6 -17.36 21.82 -17.62
C GLY A 6 -16.41 23.00 -17.58
N ARG A 7 -17.01 24.19 -17.41
CA ARG A 7 -16.31 25.42 -17.06
C ARG A 7 -15.52 25.19 -15.77
N SER A 8 -14.20 25.33 -15.83
CA SER A 8 -13.38 25.55 -14.65
C SER A 8 -13.76 26.93 -14.09
N ALA A 9 -14.62 26.95 -13.08
CA ALA A 9 -14.83 28.14 -12.26
C ALA A 9 -13.46 28.53 -11.67
N THR A 10 -13.07 29.79 -11.80
CA THR A 10 -11.86 30.28 -11.13
C THR A 10 -12.00 30.10 -9.60
N ALA A 11 -10.91 29.95 -8.85
CA ALA A 11 -10.98 29.78 -7.38
C ALA A 11 -11.76 30.92 -6.67
N ALA A 12 -11.81 32.11 -7.28
CA ALA A 12 -12.63 33.24 -6.84
C ALA A 12 -14.14 33.09 -7.14
N GLU A 13 -14.53 32.28 -8.13
CA GLU A 13 -15.93 31.90 -8.38
C GLU A 13 -16.41 30.78 -7.45
N GLN A 14 -15.51 29.93 -6.95
CA GLN A 14 -15.86 28.87 -5.97
C GLN A 14 -16.11 29.43 -4.57
N LEU A 15 -15.43 30.52 -4.20
CA LEU A 15 -15.62 31.16 -2.90
C LEU A 15 -16.38 32.46 -3.11
N GLN A 16 -17.71 32.34 -3.05
CA GLN A 16 -18.65 33.45 -3.13
C GLN A 16 -18.47 34.40 -1.93
N LEU A 17 -17.41 35.19 -1.95
CA LEU A 17 -17.13 36.22 -0.96
C LEU A 17 -18.19 37.31 -1.05
N LYS A 18 -18.77 37.65 0.10
CA LYS A 18 -19.75 38.73 0.26
C LYS A 18 -19.19 39.74 1.26
N ILE A 19 -19.45 41.01 1.01
CA ILE A 19 -19.11 42.09 1.94
C ILE A 19 -20.37 42.86 2.31
N ASP A 20 -20.57 43.13 3.59
CA ASP A 20 -21.62 44.03 4.06
C ASP A 20 -21.19 45.48 3.81
N GLU A 21 -21.98 46.20 3.01
CA GLU A 21 -21.67 47.57 2.58
C GLU A 21 -21.69 48.60 3.72
N ARG A 22 -22.32 48.28 4.87
CA ARG A 22 -22.45 49.18 6.03
C ARG A 22 -21.47 48.86 7.15
N SER A 23 -21.22 47.58 7.44
CA SER A 23 -20.32 47.14 8.50
C SER A 23 -18.90 46.85 8.01
N GLY A 24 -18.73 46.59 6.70
CA GLY A 24 -17.46 46.15 6.12
C GLY A 24 -17.12 44.68 6.44
N GLU A 25 -18.06 43.92 7.01
CA GLU A 25 -17.87 42.51 7.34
C GLU A 25 -17.79 41.66 6.07
N ILE A 26 -16.74 40.85 5.95
CA ILE A 26 -16.54 39.93 4.84
C ILE A 26 -17.00 38.54 5.28
N THR A 27 -17.92 37.95 4.53
CA THR A 27 -18.49 36.62 4.78
C THR A 27 -18.28 35.71 3.57
N LEU A 28 -18.16 34.42 3.84
CA LEU A 28 -18.16 33.37 2.82
C LEU A 28 -19.58 32.85 2.68
N ALA A 29 -20.12 32.76 1.46
CA ALA A 29 -21.48 32.21 1.27
C ALA A 29 -21.56 30.70 1.57
N GLU A 30 -20.45 29.98 1.38
CA GLU A 30 -20.31 28.56 1.67
C GLU A 30 -18.98 28.31 2.38
N SER A 31 -18.92 27.26 3.22
CA SER A 31 -17.68 26.87 3.87
C SER A 31 -16.69 26.33 2.83
N PRO A 32 -15.49 26.93 2.67
CA PRO A 32 -14.47 26.39 1.79
C PRO A 32 -14.07 24.98 2.25
N ASP A 33 -14.09 24.05 1.31
CA ASP A 33 -13.40 22.77 1.44
C ASP A 33 -11.98 22.96 0.88
N ARG A 34 -10.95 22.78 1.72
CA ARG A 34 -9.56 23.02 1.33
C ARG A 34 -9.15 22.03 0.23
N GLU A 35 -9.63 20.80 0.31
CA GLU A 35 -9.26 19.69 -0.57
C GLU A 35 -9.76 19.93 -2.00
N LEU A 36 -10.90 20.62 -2.12
CA LEU A 36 -11.46 21.02 -3.41
C LEU A 36 -10.79 22.25 -4.03
N LEU A 37 -9.90 22.93 -3.30
CA LEU A 37 -9.16 24.11 -3.75
C LEU A 37 -7.72 23.77 -4.19
N ILE A 38 -7.29 22.51 -4.03
CA ILE A 38 -5.92 22.00 -4.29
C ILE A 38 -5.51 22.08 -5.78
N TRP A 39 -6.44 22.15 -6.74
CA TRP A 39 -6.12 22.19 -8.17
C TRP A 39 -5.45 23.50 -8.62
N ALA A 40 -5.25 24.45 -7.73
CA ALA A 40 -4.48 25.64 -7.98
C ALA A 40 -3.16 25.63 -7.17
N PRO A 41 -2.00 25.63 -7.82
CA PRO A 41 -0.72 25.66 -7.13
C PRO A 41 -0.58 26.99 -6.36
N ASP A 42 -0.18 26.94 -5.09
CA ASP A 42 0.08 28.09 -4.19
C ASP A 42 -1.16 28.81 -3.59
N GLN A 43 -2.32 28.14 -3.46
CA GLN A 43 -3.59 28.78 -3.04
C GLN A 43 -4.04 28.53 -1.59
N SER A 44 -3.11 28.33 -0.64
CA SER A 44 -3.47 28.48 0.78
C SER A 44 -3.89 29.91 1.14
N ALA A 45 -3.71 30.88 0.22
CA ALA A 45 -4.13 32.26 0.37
C ALA A 45 -4.92 32.77 -0.84
N ILE A 46 -6.09 33.33 -0.60
CA ILE A 46 -6.96 33.93 -1.62
C ILE A 46 -6.82 35.45 -1.56
N PRO A 47 -6.26 36.11 -2.60
CA PRO A 47 -6.19 37.55 -2.64
C PRO A 47 -7.58 38.15 -2.85
N PHE A 48 -7.87 39.24 -2.14
CA PHE A 48 -9.08 40.02 -2.34
C PHE A 48 -8.73 41.51 -2.44
N THR A 49 -9.59 42.28 -3.10
CA THR A 49 -9.51 43.74 -3.12
C THR A 49 -10.88 44.31 -2.85
N VAL A 50 -10.97 45.15 -1.81
CA VAL A 50 -12.17 45.91 -1.48
C VAL A 50 -12.04 47.32 -2.04
N THR A 51 -13.14 47.86 -2.55
CA THR A 51 -13.21 49.25 -3.04
C THR A 51 -14.30 49.99 -2.27
N ALA A 52 -13.93 51.08 -1.62
CA ALA A 52 -14.88 52.01 -0.99
C ALA A 52 -15.06 53.22 -1.89
N SER A 53 -16.29 53.70 -2.05
CA SER A 53 -16.63 54.86 -2.89
C SER A 53 -17.66 55.75 -2.19
N ASP A 54 -17.46 57.06 -2.24
CA ASP A 54 -18.45 58.05 -1.82
C ASP A 54 -19.26 58.62 -3.01
N GLY A 55 -19.08 58.05 -4.21
CA GLY A 55 -19.68 58.50 -5.46
C GLY A 55 -18.84 59.54 -6.23
N ARG A 56 -17.77 60.08 -5.65
CA ARG A 56 -16.83 61.00 -6.33
C ARG A 56 -15.37 60.55 -6.23
N LEU A 57 -15.00 59.94 -5.11
CA LEU A 57 -13.67 59.40 -4.81
C LEU A 57 -13.79 57.91 -4.49
N THR A 58 -12.76 57.17 -4.88
CA THR A 58 -12.63 55.74 -4.60
C THR A 58 -11.33 55.45 -3.87
N ALA A 59 -11.39 54.60 -2.87
CA ALA A 59 -10.24 54.05 -2.18
C ALA A 59 -10.23 52.52 -2.34
N GLN A 60 -9.05 51.93 -2.49
CA GLN A 60 -8.90 50.48 -2.61
C GLN A 60 -7.98 49.94 -1.51
N HIS A 61 -8.28 48.74 -1.04
CA HIS A 61 -7.42 47.99 -0.14
C HIS A 61 -7.36 46.53 -0.60
N SER A 62 -6.17 45.97 -0.63
CA SER A 62 -5.94 44.57 -1.00
C SER A 62 -5.44 43.78 0.20
N GLY A 63 -5.97 42.58 0.38
CA GLY A 63 -5.59 41.65 1.44
C GLY A 63 -5.59 40.21 0.94
N GLN A 64 -5.33 39.27 1.86
CA GLN A 64 -5.33 37.84 1.57
C GLN A 64 -6.08 37.08 2.67
N ILE A 65 -6.89 36.09 2.28
CA ILE A 65 -7.57 35.16 3.17
C ILE A 65 -6.80 33.85 3.15
N THR A 66 -6.23 33.45 4.28
CA THR A 66 -5.54 32.16 4.40
C THR A 66 -6.54 31.07 4.80
N ILE A 67 -6.60 30.00 4.01
CA ILE A 67 -7.37 28.81 4.36
C ILE A 67 -6.49 27.90 5.20
N VAL A 68 -6.94 27.65 6.43
CA VAL A 68 -6.27 26.74 7.36
C VAL A 68 -6.84 25.35 7.17
N ASP A 69 -5.92 24.40 7.12
CA ASP A 69 -6.22 22.99 7.02
C ASP A 69 -6.89 22.43 8.30
N ARG A 70 -7.88 21.55 8.13
CA ARG A 70 -8.47 20.75 9.19
C ARG A 70 -8.24 19.28 8.89
N ASN A 71 -7.92 18.51 9.93
CA ASN A 71 -7.74 17.06 9.80
C ASN A 71 -9.10 16.37 9.64
N ASP A 72 -9.58 16.25 8.41
CA ASP A 72 -10.87 15.63 8.09
C ASP A 72 -10.76 14.51 7.05
N ASN A 73 -9.56 14.24 6.54
CA ASN A 73 -9.28 13.07 5.72
C ASN A 73 -8.46 12.06 6.52
N ALA A 74 -8.82 10.78 6.39
CA ALA A 74 -8.03 9.71 6.97
C ALA A 74 -7.04 9.17 5.93
N PRO A 75 -5.88 8.65 6.36
CA PRO A 75 -4.93 8.04 5.44
C PRO A 75 -5.57 6.90 4.63
N ARG A 76 -5.24 6.76 3.34
CA ARG A 76 -5.70 5.65 2.48
C ARG A 76 -4.52 4.87 1.93
N PHE A 77 -4.55 3.54 2.10
CA PHE A 77 -3.55 2.66 1.49
C PHE A 77 -3.70 2.62 -0.03
N LEU A 78 -2.57 2.70 -0.72
CA LEU A 78 -2.48 2.60 -2.16
C LEU A 78 -2.43 1.14 -2.60
N ALA A 79 -3.09 0.86 -3.73
CA ALA A 79 -2.91 -0.42 -4.42
C ALA A 79 -1.52 -0.48 -5.04
N THR A 80 -0.63 -1.32 -4.50
CA THR A 80 0.70 -1.51 -5.06
C THR A 80 0.67 -2.47 -6.26
N ALA A 81 1.52 -2.21 -7.25
CA ALA A 81 1.58 -2.99 -8.49
C ALA A 81 1.99 -4.46 -8.27
N ASP A 82 2.74 -4.76 -7.20
CA ASP A 82 3.15 -6.13 -6.82
C ASP A 82 2.04 -6.91 -6.10
N HIS A 83 1.02 -6.23 -5.56
CA HIS A 83 -0.06 -6.83 -4.78
C HIS A 83 -1.41 -6.47 -5.40
N SER A 84 -1.63 -6.99 -6.61
CA SER A 84 -2.76 -6.71 -7.52
C SER A 84 -4.17 -7.03 -6.99
N ASN A 85 -4.32 -7.50 -5.75
CA ASN A 85 -5.62 -7.83 -5.13
C ASN A 85 -5.92 -6.95 -3.91
N HIS A 86 -5.88 -5.61 -4.06
CA HIS A 86 -6.54 -4.69 -3.11
C HIS A 86 -8.07 -4.73 -3.26
N HIS A 87 -8.67 -5.91 -3.12
CA HIS A 87 -10.11 -6.02 -2.84
C HIS A 87 -10.30 -5.89 -1.33
N HIS A 88 -11.08 -4.90 -0.89
CA HIS A 88 -11.48 -4.73 0.51
C HIS A 88 -10.33 -4.53 1.52
N ASN A 89 -9.39 -3.62 1.24
CA ASN A 89 -8.33 -3.24 2.19
C ASN A 89 -7.53 -4.44 2.71
N THR A 90 -7.25 -5.40 1.82
CA THR A 90 -6.51 -6.62 2.14
C THR A 90 -5.32 -6.79 1.19
N VAL A 91 -4.16 -7.16 1.72
CA VAL A 91 -2.96 -7.53 0.96
C VAL A 91 -2.60 -8.98 1.28
N GLN A 92 -2.23 -9.74 0.25
CA GLN A 92 -1.73 -11.11 0.38
C GLN A 92 -0.23 -11.14 0.10
N LEU A 93 0.53 -11.67 1.04
CA LEU A 93 1.96 -11.87 0.97
C LEU A 93 2.28 -13.36 1.07
N LYS A 94 3.49 -13.71 0.63
CA LYS A 94 4.00 -15.07 0.71
C LYS A 94 5.38 -15.08 1.32
N ILE A 95 5.62 -16.02 2.23
CA ILE A 95 6.95 -16.29 2.75
C ILE A 95 7.27 -17.78 2.61
N TRP A 96 8.55 -18.09 2.49
CA TRP A 96 9.04 -19.47 2.45
C TRP A 96 9.72 -19.79 3.78
N ALA A 97 9.13 -20.68 4.56
CA ALA A 97 9.76 -21.18 5.78
C ALA A 97 10.54 -22.47 5.44
N PRO A 98 11.84 -22.59 5.79
CA PRO A 98 12.66 -21.71 6.64
C PRO A 98 13.56 -20.70 5.90
N THR A 99 13.43 -20.58 4.57
CA THR A 99 14.43 -19.87 3.72
C THR A 99 14.33 -18.35 3.75
N THR A 100 13.17 -17.78 4.07
CA THR A 100 13.00 -16.34 4.21
C THR A 100 13.83 -15.84 5.40
N PRO A 101 14.84 -14.96 5.18
CA PRO A 101 15.72 -14.50 6.24
C PRO A 101 14.98 -13.58 7.21
N LEU A 102 15.33 -13.68 8.50
CA LEU A 102 14.95 -12.68 9.48
C LEU A 102 15.59 -11.32 9.13
N GLY A 103 14.84 -10.24 9.31
CA GLY A 103 15.18 -8.90 8.87
C GLY A 103 14.96 -8.67 7.37
N GLY A 104 14.52 -9.69 6.60
CA GLY A 104 14.20 -9.54 5.19
C GLY A 104 12.98 -8.66 4.98
N GLN A 105 13.08 -7.72 4.04
CA GLN A 105 11.95 -6.93 3.55
C GLN A 105 10.99 -7.83 2.75
N LEU A 106 9.70 -7.74 3.07
CA LEU A 106 8.64 -8.49 2.40
C LEU A 106 7.86 -7.64 1.42
N ALA A 107 7.49 -6.43 1.83
CA ALA A 107 6.68 -5.52 1.05
C ALA A 107 6.90 -4.09 1.52
N ARG A 108 6.48 -3.13 0.69
CA ARG A 108 6.33 -1.72 1.07
C ARG A 108 4.84 -1.39 0.99
N LEU A 109 4.29 -0.89 2.08
CA LEU A 109 2.89 -0.46 2.17
C LEU A 109 2.87 1.06 2.14
N ASP A 110 2.30 1.63 1.09
CA ASP A 110 2.19 3.08 0.94
C ASP A 110 0.76 3.51 1.23
N ALA A 111 0.60 4.60 2.00
CA ALA A 111 -0.64 5.30 2.22
C ALA A 111 -0.48 6.79 1.87
N GLU A 112 -1.58 7.42 1.48
CA GLU A 112 -1.68 8.84 1.17
C GLU A 112 -2.78 9.49 2.02
N ASP A 113 -2.58 10.75 2.36
CA ASP A 113 -3.60 11.59 2.99
C ASP A 113 -3.84 12.82 2.08
N ALA A 114 -5.10 13.25 1.98
CA ALA A 114 -5.46 14.45 1.22
C ALA A 114 -5.19 15.75 2.01
N ASP A 115 -4.95 15.61 3.32
CA ASP A 115 -4.68 16.75 4.18
C ASP A 115 -3.29 17.38 3.91
N SER A 116 -2.85 18.35 4.71
CA SER A 116 -1.57 19.03 4.49
C SER A 116 -0.69 19.11 5.74
N GLY A 117 0.63 19.19 5.52
CA GLY A 117 1.58 19.33 6.62
C GLY A 117 1.47 18.17 7.60
N TRP A 118 1.30 18.49 8.89
CA TRP A 118 1.18 17.48 9.96
C TRP A 118 -0.06 16.60 9.84
N ASN A 119 -1.16 17.13 9.29
CA ASN A 119 -2.40 16.38 9.07
C ASN A 119 -2.25 15.32 7.96
N ALA A 120 -1.25 15.46 7.09
CA ALA A 120 -0.92 14.42 6.10
C ALA A 120 0.34 13.62 6.43
N GLN A 121 0.94 13.84 7.60
CA GLN A 121 2.13 13.09 8.01
C GLN A 121 1.72 11.73 8.58
N ILE A 122 1.88 10.69 7.77
CA ILE A 122 1.47 9.33 8.11
C ILE A 122 2.54 8.61 8.93
N ARG A 123 2.10 7.87 9.94
CA ARG A 123 2.89 6.87 10.67
C ARG A 123 2.26 5.48 10.57
N TYR A 124 3.11 4.48 10.38
CA TYR A 124 2.69 3.08 10.24
C TYR A 124 2.96 2.27 11.50
N GLU A 125 2.02 1.39 11.86
CA GLU A 125 2.13 0.47 12.98
C GLU A 125 1.54 -0.90 12.62
N THR A 126 1.99 -1.97 13.28
CA THR A 126 1.49 -3.33 13.07
C THR A 126 1.10 -3.97 14.40
N ASP A 127 0.02 -4.76 14.43
CA ASP A 127 -0.40 -5.54 15.60
C ASP A 127 0.29 -6.91 15.70
N SER A 128 1.21 -7.23 14.78
CA SER A 128 1.93 -8.51 14.76
C SER A 128 3.18 -8.53 15.65
N GLU A 129 3.44 -9.67 16.28
CA GLU A 129 4.71 -9.94 16.98
C GLU A 129 5.80 -10.55 16.09
N PHE A 130 5.45 -10.99 14.87
CA PHE A 130 6.36 -11.69 13.96
C PHE A 130 6.90 -10.80 12.84
N PHE A 131 6.15 -9.76 12.53
CA PHE A 131 6.46 -8.79 11.49
C PHE A 131 6.65 -7.43 12.12
N TRP A 132 7.53 -6.65 11.52
CA TRP A 132 7.77 -5.27 11.92
C TRP A 132 7.57 -4.37 10.71
N ILE A 133 6.99 -3.20 10.92
CA ILE A 133 6.87 -2.19 9.89
C ILE A 133 7.64 -0.94 10.31
N ASP A 134 8.38 -0.38 9.36
CA ASP A 134 9.03 0.90 9.55
C ASP A 134 7.97 2.02 9.61
N PRO A 135 7.92 2.80 10.71
CA PRO A 135 6.84 3.76 10.94
C PRO A 135 6.88 4.96 9.99
N GLU A 136 7.99 5.23 9.31
CA GLU A 136 8.13 6.37 8.39
C GLU A 136 8.05 5.94 6.93
N THR A 137 8.60 4.77 6.59
CA THR A 137 8.72 4.31 5.21
C THR A 137 7.68 3.28 4.79
N GLY A 138 6.95 2.70 5.74
CA GLY A 138 5.96 1.66 5.47
C GLY A 138 6.57 0.32 5.01
N VAL A 139 7.88 0.12 5.22
CA VAL A 139 8.59 -1.12 4.86
C VAL A 139 8.28 -2.21 5.86
N LEU A 140 7.62 -3.28 5.41
CA LEU A 140 7.26 -4.45 6.20
C LEU A 140 8.37 -5.51 6.11
N SER A 141 8.85 -5.97 7.27
CA SER A 141 9.96 -6.94 7.40
C SER A 141 9.59 -8.10 8.31
N TYR A 142 10.19 -9.27 8.06
CA TYR A 142 10.01 -10.48 8.88
C TYR A 142 11.01 -10.51 10.03
N GLN A 143 10.58 -10.37 11.30
CA GLN A 143 11.51 -10.23 12.43
C GLN A 143 11.67 -11.47 13.31
N LYS A 144 10.62 -12.26 13.48
CA LYS A 144 10.63 -13.41 14.40
C LYS A 144 10.11 -14.64 13.70
N ARG A 145 10.74 -15.79 13.98
CA ARG A 145 10.32 -17.06 13.40
C ARG A 145 8.88 -17.39 13.79
N LEU A 146 8.09 -17.78 12.80
CA LEU A 146 6.78 -18.34 13.03
C LEU A 146 6.88 -19.69 13.75
N PRO A 147 5.85 -20.07 14.53
CA PRO A 147 5.72 -21.42 15.06
C PRO A 147 5.72 -22.47 13.94
N GLU A 148 6.31 -23.64 14.21
CA GLU A 148 6.26 -24.78 13.28
C GLU A 148 4.81 -25.17 12.96
N GLY A 149 4.53 -25.48 11.69
CA GLY A 149 3.18 -25.82 11.22
C GLY A 149 2.25 -24.63 10.99
N THR A 150 2.75 -23.39 11.06
CA THR A 150 1.97 -22.21 10.63
C THR A 150 1.85 -22.20 9.10
N ASP A 151 0.66 -22.43 8.57
CA ASP A 151 0.39 -22.37 7.11
C ASP A 151 -0.07 -20.98 6.64
N GLN A 152 -0.75 -20.24 7.52
CA GLN A 152 -1.26 -18.91 7.23
C GLN A 152 -1.25 -18.03 8.49
N LEU A 153 -0.98 -16.73 8.32
CA LEU A 153 -1.12 -15.72 9.37
C LEU A 153 -1.93 -14.52 8.87
N GLN A 154 -2.70 -13.91 9.77
CA GLN A 154 -3.37 -12.64 9.52
C GLN A 154 -3.00 -11.63 10.60
N PHE A 155 -2.73 -10.39 10.20
CA PHE A 155 -2.51 -9.25 11.08
C PHE A 155 -2.97 -7.95 10.40
N HIS A 156 -2.93 -6.82 11.11
CA HIS A 156 -3.29 -5.51 10.57
C HIS A 156 -2.11 -4.55 10.62
N VAL A 157 -2.02 -3.72 9.59
CA VAL A 157 -1.17 -2.54 9.56
C VAL A 157 -2.08 -1.31 9.65
N THR A 158 -1.80 -0.43 10.59
CA THR A 158 -2.53 0.83 10.78
C THR A 158 -1.67 1.98 10.25
N ALA A 159 -2.26 2.82 9.40
CA ALA A 159 -1.71 4.11 9.02
C ALA A 159 -2.49 5.20 9.76
N THR A 160 -1.78 6.08 10.48
CA THR A 160 -2.36 7.15 11.30
C THR A 160 -1.71 8.47 10.92
N ASP A 161 -2.50 9.51 10.74
CA ASP A 161 -2.00 10.86 10.50
C ASP A 161 -1.45 11.53 11.77
N GLY A 162 -0.87 12.73 11.62
CA GLY A 162 -0.40 13.56 12.72
C GLY A 162 -1.42 14.59 13.22
N GLY A 163 -2.66 14.52 12.77
CA GLY A 163 -3.70 15.51 13.04
C GLY A 163 -4.30 15.42 14.44
N GLN A 164 -5.21 16.36 14.73
CA GLN A 164 -5.91 16.43 16.03
C GLN A 164 -7.43 16.63 15.84
N PRO A 165 -8.28 15.63 16.17
CA PRO A 165 -7.91 14.27 16.57
C PRO A 165 -7.22 13.51 15.42
N PRO A 166 -6.37 12.51 15.73
CA PRO A 166 -5.74 11.72 14.69
C PRO A 166 -6.78 10.84 13.99
N LEU A 167 -6.68 10.72 12.66
CA LEU A 167 -7.47 9.77 11.88
C LEU A 167 -6.57 8.63 11.40
N SER A 168 -7.17 7.45 11.23
CA SER A 168 -6.42 6.22 10.94
C SER A 168 -7.20 5.25 10.08
N THR A 169 -6.48 4.48 9.27
CA THR A 169 -7.03 3.39 8.46
C THR A 169 -6.25 2.11 8.69
N GLN A 170 -6.94 0.97 8.66
CA GLN A 170 -6.35 -0.36 8.87
C GLN A 170 -6.34 -1.19 7.59
N LEU A 171 -5.18 -1.72 7.22
CA LEU A 171 -4.99 -2.69 6.15
C LEU A 171 -4.84 -4.09 6.74
N ARG A 172 -5.64 -5.04 6.26
CA ARG A 172 -5.49 -6.45 6.60
C ARG A 172 -4.35 -7.07 5.79
N VAL A 173 -3.39 -7.70 6.45
CA VAL A 173 -2.30 -8.44 5.80
C VAL A 173 -2.50 -9.92 6.04
N LEU A 174 -2.60 -10.69 4.96
CA LEU A 174 -2.63 -12.15 4.95
C LEU A 174 -1.29 -12.65 4.46
N VAL A 175 -0.66 -13.55 5.22
CA VAL A 175 0.62 -14.16 4.86
C VAL A 175 0.43 -15.65 4.70
N ASP A 176 0.64 -16.15 3.49
CA ASP A 176 0.70 -17.58 3.22
C ASP A 176 2.14 -18.08 3.42
N VAL A 177 2.28 -19.16 4.18
CA VAL A 177 3.57 -19.75 4.53
C VAL A 177 3.75 -21.02 3.70
N GLU A 178 4.67 -20.97 2.74
CA GLU A 178 5.02 -22.13 1.93
C GLU A 178 6.16 -22.89 2.64
N HIS A 179 5.89 -24.14 3.03
CA HIS A 179 6.89 -25.06 3.60
C HIS A 179 7.56 -25.87 2.49
N GLU A 180 8.87 -26.15 2.62
CA GLU A 180 9.66 -26.90 1.61
C GLU A 180 9.02 -28.23 1.18
N GLU A 181 8.29 -28.91 2.08
CA GLU A 181 7.58 -30.15 1.76
C GLU A 181 6.48 -29.96 0.70
N GLN A 182 5.89 -28.77 0.59
CA GLN A 182 4.80 -28.48 -0.34
C GLN A 182 5.29 -28.08 -1.75
N ALA A 183 6.48 -27.46 -1.83
CA ALA A 183 7.07 -27.04 -3.11
C ALA A 183 7.52 -28.24 -3.96
N CYS A 184 8.15 -29.25 -3.35
CA CYS A 184 8.56 -30.48 -4.02
C CYS A 184 7.36 -31.28 -4.54
N VAL A 185 6.30 -31.42 -3.73
CA VAL A 185 5.10 -32.19 -4.09
C VAL A 185 4.38 -31.58 -5.29
N ARG A 186 4.31 -30.25 -5.40
CA ARG A 186 3.67 -29.55 -6.52
C ARG A 186 4.43 -29.69 -7.83
N TRP A 187 5.76 -29.74 -7.78
CA TRP A 187 6.63 -29.97 -8.95
C TRP A 187 6.52 -31.43 -9.45
N LEU A 188 6.45 -32.39 -8.54
CA LEU A 188 6.31 -33.81 -8.87
C LEU A 188 4.90 -34.14 -9.40
N ALA A 189 3.85 -33.49 -8.89
CA ALA A 189 2.47 -33.72 -9.32
C ALA A 189 2.20 -33.32 -10.77
N GLY A 190 2.96 -32.35 -11.32
CA GLY A 190 2.86 -31.97 -12.74
C GLY A 190 3.66 -32.85 -13.70
N SER A 191 4.62 -33.64 -13.18
CA SER A 191 5.63 -34.31 -14.01
C SER A 191 5.70 -35.83 -13.82
N ILE A 192 4.93 -36.40 -12.89
CA ILE A 192 5.02 -37.82 -12.53
C ILE A 192 3.62 -38.43 -12.29
N PRO A 193 3.31 -39.61 -12.88
CA PRO A 193 2.06 -40.31 -12.62
C PRO A 193 1.95 -40.78 -11.15
N ALA A 194 0.73 -40.77 -10.61
CA ALA A 194 0.41 -40.96 -9.18
C ALA A 194 1.09 -42.16 -8.49
N TRP A 195 1.40 -43.24 -9.22
CA TRP A 195 2.09 -44.42 -8.67
C TRP A 195 3.56 -44.19 -8.30
N ALA A 196 4.21 -43.17 -8.89
CA ALA A 196 5.63 -42.87 -8.65
C ALA A 196 5.86 -41.78 -7.57
N LEU A 197 4.81 -41.08 -7.11
CA LEU A 197 4.88 -40.21 -5.94
C LEU A 197 5.26 -40.97 -4.66
N SER A 198 4.85 -42.23 -4.53
CA SER A 198 5.15 -43.05 -3.35
C SER A 198 6.62 -43.47 -3.26
N LEU A 199 7.31 -43.58 -4.41
CA LEU A 199 8.75 -43.90 -4.46
C LEU A 199 9.62 -42.66 -4.28
N CYS A 200 9.16 -41.49 -4.74
CA CYS A 200 9.89 -40.23 -4.61
C CYS A 200 9.97 -39.75 -3.15
N LYS A 201 8.89 -39.93 -2.37
CA LYS A 201 8.90 -39.70 -0.91
C LYS A 201 9.95 -40.54 -0.17
N MET A 202 10.27 -41.73 -0.68
CA MET A 202 11.24 -42.64 -0.08
C MET A 202 12.70 -42.29 -0.42
N PHE A 203 12.93 -41.66 -1.58
CA PHE A 203 14.26 -41.26 -2.05
C PHE A 203 14.69 -39.88 -1.54
N CYS A 204 13.77 -38.92 -1.42
CA CYS A 204 14.08 -37.58 -0.89
C CYS A 204 14.52 -37.59 0.58
N ALA A 205 14.08 -38.57 1.38
CA ALA A 205 14.44 -38.67 2.79
C ALA A 205 15.89 -39.15 3.05
N ASN A 206 16.57 -39.73 2.05
CA ASN A 206 17.85 -40.43 2.26
C ASN A 206 19.04 -39.89 1.45
N PHE A 207 18.87 -38.83 0.65
CA PHE A 207 19.91 -38.41 -0.31
C PHE A 207 19.97 -36.89 -0.46
N PHE A 208 20.39 -36.17 0.59
CA PHE A 208 20.86 -34.79 0.42
C PHE A 208 22.02 -34.51 1.39
N GLU A 209 23.22 -34.93 0.99
CA GLU A 209 24.47 -34.29 1.39
C GLU A 209 24.72 -33.07 0.49
N PRO A 210 25.42 -32.01 0.95
CA PRO A 210 25.28 -30.65 0.43
C PRO A 210 26.01 -30.34 -0.89
N ASP A 211 26.58 -31.31 -1.60
CA ASP A 211 27.43 -31.05 -2.77
C ASP A 211 26.94 -31.76 -4.04
N PHE A 212 25.90 -31.27 -4.70
CA PHE A 212 25.69 -31.60 -6.12
C PHE A 212 25.22 -30.43 -6.98
N ARG A 213 26.05 -30.14 -8.00
CA ARG A 213 25.80 -29.20 -9.09
C ARG A 213 24.77 -29.77 -10.08
N PHE A 214 23.87 -28.90 -10.53
CA PHE A 214 22.80 -29.13 -11.51
C PHE A 214 23.17 -30.09 -12.66
N MET A 215 22.51 -31.25 -12.74
CA MET A 215 22.46 -32.04 -13.98
C MET A 215 21.31 -31.52 -14.85
N THR A 216 21.66 -30.97 -16.01
CA THR A 216 20.69 -30.60 -17.05
C THR A 216 20.25 -31.86 -17.80
N PHE A 217 18.96 -32.18 -17.77
CA PHE A 217 18.38 -33.25 -18.59
C PHE A 217 18.14 -32.74 -20.02
N ARG A 218 18.74 -33.40 -21.02
CA ARG A 218 18.31 -33.28 -22.42
C ARG A 218 17.29 -34.37 -22.73
N PRO A 219 16.11 -34.06 -23.29
CA PRO A 219 15.14 -35.06 -23.65
C PRO A 219 15.47 -35.61 -25.05
N GLY A 220 15.69 -36.91 -25.16
CA GLY A 220 15.87 -37.56 -26.45
C GLY A 220 16.10 -39.06 -26.34
N LEU A 221 15.19 -39.81 -26.96
CA LEU A 221 15.28 -41.22 -27.37
C LEU A 221 14.79 -42.29 -26.39
N SER A 222 13.55 -42.70 -26.70
CA SER A 222 12.94 -44.02 -26.64
C SER A 222 13.76 -45.25 -26.17
N THR A 223 13.06 -46.09 -25.39
CA THR A 223 13.12 -47.57 -25.25
C THR A 223 13.58 -48.14 -23.89
N PRO A 224 13.06 -49.32 -23.49
CA PRO A 224 12.62 -49.59 -22.12
C PRO A 224 13.58 -50.44 -21.28
N PHE A 225 13.45 -50.27 -19.95
CA PHE A 225 13.81 -51.18 -18.87
C PHE A 225 14.95 -52.19 -19.11
N ARG A 226 16.14 -51.91 -18.56
CA ARG A 226 17.02 -52.96 -18.02
C ARG A 226 17.63 -52.55 -16.68
N LYS A 227 17.24 -53.31 -15.64
CA LYS A 227 17.92 -53.62 -14.38
C LYS A 227 19.06 -52.68 -13.97
N ILE A 228 18.80 -51.81 -12.99
CA ILE A 228 19.85 -51.17 -12.20
C ILE A 228 20.25 -52.15 -11.09
N ARG A 229 21.47 -52.68 -11.15
CA ARG A 229 22.13 -53.33 -10.01
C ARG A 229 22.65 -52.22 -9.09
N VAL A 230 22.22 -52.24 -7.84
CA VAL A 230 22.80 -51.40 -6.79
C VAL A 230 24.06 -52.11 -6.30
N LEU A 231 25.22 -51.50 -6.51
CA LEU A 231 26.44 -51.81 -5.75
C LEU A 231 26.49 -50.81 -4.61
N ALA A 232 26.37 -51.32 -3.39
CA ALA A 232 26.62 -50.56 -2.18
C ALA A 232 28.14 -50.39 -2.02
N LEU A 233 28.56 -49.14 -1.90
CA LEU A 233 29.72 -48.71 -1.11
C LEU A 233 29.26 -47.53 -0.26
#